data_AF-A0A3N2NGL8-F1
#
_entry.id   AF-A0A3N2NGL8-F1
#
_cell.length_a   1.000
_cell.length_b   1.000
_cell.length_c   1.000
_cell.angle_alpha   90.00
_cell.angle_beta   90.00
_cell.angle_gamma   90.00
#
_symmetry.space_group_name_H-M   'P 1'
#
loop_
_entity.id
_entity.type
_entity.pdbx_description
1 polymer ?
#
loop_
_entity_poly.entity_id
_entity_poly.type
_entity_poly.pdbx_seq_one_letter_code
_entity_poly.pdbx_strand_id
1 'polypeptide(L)'
;MAEENGQKCVMTDCDGNEIKPVEDKAEIEDIRTTVTKWIDNIAVTIDMPEPSPLWDETSECDYYTDKPDWEAFGALVMLQACLSLNRPLPEYVESKWNAYDEPIVKEAMSKKIANSLLYDTALWLPIPDDIIFVAEYPAGTVGAISTLSLLKRELENINRQLWKADEATIHSWRNDKYYIPVKQKEPETPFGIHPQVRQNA
;
A
#
# COMPACT_ATOMS: atom_id res chain seq x y z
N MET A 1 19.94 -0.45 -10.12
CA MET A 1 18.51 -0.44 -10.52
C MET A 1 18.07 -1.87 -10.86
N ALA A 2 16.78 -2.20 -10.80
CA ALA A 2 16.27 -3.58 -10.97
C ALA A 2 16.77 -4.26 -12.26
N GLU A 3 16.91 -3.49 -13.35
CA GLU A 3 17.42 -3.97 -14.64
C GLU A 3 18.90 -4.36 -14.61
N GLU A 4 19.73 -3.66 -13.81
CA GLU A 4 21.16 -4.00 -13.63
C GLU A 4 21.35 -5.31 -12.86
N ASN A 5 20.32 -5.76 -12.15
CA ASN A 5 20.27 -7.04 -11.44
C ASN A 5 19.55 -8.15 -12.24
N GLY A 6 19.24 -7.93 -13.52
CA GLY A 6 18.59 -8.92 -14.39
C GLY A 6 17.10 -9.11 -14.13
N GLN A 7 16.43 -8.21 -13.41
CA GLN A 7 14.98 -8.23 -13.24
C GLN A 7 14.31 -7.50 -14.41
N LYS A 8 13.28 -8.13 -14.99
CA LYS A 8 12.48 -7.57 -16.09
C LYS A 8 11.20 -6.96 -15.54
N CYS A 9 10.88 -5.74 -15.93
CA CYS A 9 9.57 -5.14 -15.68
C CYS A 9 8.51 -5.83 -16.55
N VAL A 10 7.44 -6.32 -15.92
CA VAL A 10 6.27 -6.90 -16.59
C VAL A 10 5.02 -6.26 -16.02
N MET A 11 4.07 -5.90 -16.88
CA MET A 11 2.74 -5.49 -16.43
C MET A 11 1.91 -6.75 -16.21
N THR A 12 1.17 -6.83 -15.11
CA THR A 12 0.26 -7.94 -14.83
C THR A 12 -1.14 -7.45 -14.58
N ASP A 13 -2.15 -8.23 -14.98
CA ASP A 13 -3.54 -7.99 -14.56
C ASP A 13 -3.77 -8.36 -13.08
N CYS A 14 -5.01 -8.21 -12.61
CA CYS A 14 -5.40 -8.56 -11.24
C CYS A 14 -5.27 -10.05 -10.90
N ASP A 15 -5.20 -10.91 -11.92
CA ASP A 15 -5.05 -12.37 -11.78
C ASP A 15 -3.56 -12.80 -11.91
N GLY A 16 -2.65 -11.85 -12.13
CA GLY A 16 -1.21 -12.10 -12.25
C GLY A 16 -0.76 -12.52 -13.64
N ASN A 17 -1.61 -12.40 -14.67
CA ASN A 17 -1.21 -12.69 -16.05
C ASN A 17 -0.44 -11.52 -16.64
N GLU A 18 0.67 -11.78 -17.34
CA GLU A 18 1.42 -10.74 -18.04
C GLU A 18 0.57 -10.12 -19.15
N ILE A 19 0.36 -8.80 -19.06
CA ILE A 19 -0.36 -7.99 -20.04
C ILE A 19 0.61 -7.07 -20.76
N LYS A 20 0.24 -6.69 -21.99
CA LYS A 20 1.00 -5.68 -22.74
C LYS A 20 0.53 -4.29 -22.35
N PRO A 21 1.43 -3.29 -22.35
CA PRO A 21 1.01 -1.90 -22.25
C PRO A 21 0.00 -1.56 -23.34
N VAL A 22 -0.99 -0.75 -22.99
CA VAL A 22 -1.90 -0.18 -23.97
C VAL A 22 -1.14 0.89 -24.76
N GLU A 23 -0.94 0.65 -26.05
CA GLU A 23 -0.26 1.60 -26.95
C GLU A 23 -1.24 2.31 -27.90
N ASP A 24 -2.49 1.86 -27.96
CA ASP A 24 -3.51 2.47 -28.82
C ASP A 24 -3.96 3.82 -28.24
N LYS A 25 -3.81 4.88 -29.05
CA LYS A 25 -4.12 6.25 -28.60
C LYS A 25 -5.60 6.47 -28.34
N ALA A 26 -6.49 5.79 -29.05
CA ALA A 26 -7.92 5.95 -28.83
C ALA A 26 -8.34 5.27 -27.52
N GLU A 27 -7.75 4.11 -27.20
CA GLU A 27 -7.95 3.43 -25.92
C GLU A 27 -7.39 4.25 -24.74
N ILE A 28 -6.19 4.83 -24.88
CA ILE A 28 -5.62 5.72 -23.85
C ILE A 28 -6.54 6.92 -23.59
N GLU A 29 -7.09 7.53 -24.65
CA GLU A 29 -7.99 8.68 -24.51
C GLU A 29 -9.34 8.29 -23.87
N ASP A 30 -9.84 7.09 -24.14
CA ASP A 30 -11.06 6.56 -23.50
C ASP A 30 -10.85 6.30 -22.00
N ILE A 31 -9.68 5.73 -21.63
CA ILE A 31 -9.27 5.55 -20.23
C ILE A 31 -9.19 6.92 -19.54
N ARG A 32 -8.50 7.89 -20.15
CA ARG A 32 -8.38 9.26 -19.61
C ARG A 32 -9.74 9.92 -19.41
N THR A 33 -10.64 9.79 -20.39
CA THR A 33 -12.01 10.31 -20.30
C THR A 33 -12.78 9.67 -19.14
N THR A 34 -12.61 8.37 -18.94
CA THR A 34 -13.24 7.62 -17.84
C THR A 34 -12.73 8.07 -16.48
N VAL A 35 -11.41 8.17 -16.32
CA VAL A 35 -10.78 8.64 -15.08
C VAL A 35 -11.16 10.10 -14.80
N THR A 36 -11.17 10.99 -15.79
CA THR A 36 -11.56 12.39 -15.61
C THR A 36 -13.00 12.53 -15.10
N LYS A 37 -13.94 11.78 -15.67
CA LYS A 37 -15.34 11.74 -15.18
C LYS A 37 -15.42 11.24 -13.74
N TRP A 38 -14.61 10.26 -13.40
CA TRP A 38 -14.52 9.75 -12.03
C TRP A 38 -13.98 10.80 -11.06
N ILE A 39 -12.96 11.58 -11.45
CA ILE A 39 -12.44 12.72 -10.67
C ILE A 39 -13.53 13.75 -10.42
N ASP A 40 -14.30 14.11 -11.46
CA ASP A 40 -15.41 15.05 -11.35
C ASP A 40 -16.48 14.55 -10.35
N ASN A 41 -16.80 13.25 -10.40
CA ASN A 41 -17.73 12.63 -9.46
C ASN A 41 -17.21 12.68 -8.02
N ILE A 42 -15.91 12.47 -7.81
CA ILE A 42 -15.29 12.64 -6.49
C ILE A 42 -15.45 14.08 -6.04
N ALA A 43 -15.10 15.06 -6.86
CA ALA A 43 -15.19 16.49 -6.53
C ALA A 43 -16.59 16.88 -6.03
N VAL A 44 -17.63 16.39 -6.70
CA VAL A 44 -19.04 16.57 -6.28
C VAL A 44 -19.32 15.87 -4.95
N THR A 45 -18.81 14.66 -4.75
CA THR A 45 -19.04 13.85 -3.54
C THR A 45 -18.46 14.50 -2.29
N ILE A 46 -17.28 15.12 -2.40
CA ILE A 46 -16.59 15.77 -1.27
C ILE A 46 -16.91 17.26 -1.12
N ASP A 47 -17.85 17.79 -1.93
CA ASP A 47 -18.31 19.19 -1.92
C ASP A 47 -17.16 20.21 -1.95
N MET A 48 -16.15 19.95 -2.79
CA MET A 48 -14.96 20.80 -2.87
C MET A 48 -15.24 22.10 -3.63
N PRO A 49 -14.74 23.26 -3.14
CA PRO A 49 -14.95 24.56 -3.77
C PRO A 49 -14.03 24.83 -4.98
N GLU A 50 -13.00 24.02 -5.19
CA GLU A 50 -12.03 24.16 -6.28
C GLU A 50 -12.66 23.80 -7.66
N PRO A 51 -12.23 24.44 -8.76
CA PRO A 51 -12.72 24.10 -10.08
C PRO A 51 -12.28 22.69 -10.45
N SER A 52 -13.21 21.88 -10.99
CA SER A 52 -12.87 20.59 -11.59
C SER A 52 -11.99 20.78 -12.84
N PRO A 53 -11.09 19.82 -13.14
CA PRO A 53 -10.84 18.60 -12.37
C PRO A 53 -9.90 18.86 -11.17
N LEU A 54 -9.99 18.03 -10.12
CA LEU A 54 -9.17 18.16 -8.90
C LEU A 54 -7.65 18.05 -9.17
N TRP A 55 -7.29 17.33 -10.23
CA TRP A 55 -5.93 17.27 -10.79
C TRP A 55 -6.01 16.99 -12.29
N ASP A 56 -4.89 17.19 -12.98
CA ASP A 56 -4.79 17.03 -14.42
C ASP A 56 -4.31 15.63 -14.82
N GLU A 57 -5.10 14.91 -15.62
CA GLU A 57 -4.77 13.59 -16.21
C GLU A 57 -4.16 13.70 -17.63
N THR A 58 -4.05 14.92 -18.17
CA THR A 58 -3.57 15.16 -19.54
C THR A 58 -2.07 15.47 -19.61
N SER A 59 -1.45 15.86 -18.51
CA SER A 59 -0.03 16.17 -18.45
C SER A 59 0.80 14.90 -18.30
N GLU A 60 1.65 14.62 -19.30
CA GLU A 60 2.70 13.62 -19.15
C GLU A 60 3.78 14.17 -18.22
N CYS A 61 3.65 13.83 -16.94
CA CYS A 61 4.62 14.16 -15.90
C CYS A 61 5.49 12.95 -15.60
N ASP A 62 6.71 13.22 -15.10
CA ASP A 62 7.52 12.16 -14.51
C ASP A 62 6.73 11.49 -13.39
N TYR A 63 6.65 10.17 -13.42
CA TYR A 63 6.01 9.36 -12.39
C TYR A 63 7.07 8.57 -11.63
N TYR A 64 6.88 8.45 -10.31
CA TYR A 64 7.74 7.64 -9.47
C TYR A 64 7.15 6.23 -9.35
N THR A 65 7.94 5.21 -9.66
CA THR A 65 7.53 3.79 -9.56
C THR A 65 7.99 3.12 -8.28
N ASP A 66 8.35 3.90 -7.26
CA ASP A 66 8.77 3.33 -5.97
C ASP A 66 7.57 2.59 -5.36
N LYS A 67 7.56 1.27 -5.50
CA LYS A 67 6.54 0.39 -4.91
C LYS A 67 7.08 -0.15 -3.59
N PRO A 68 6.42 0.13 -2.43
CA PRO A 68 6.75 -0.57 -1.21
C PRO A 68 6.36 -2.06 -1.33
N ASP A 69 7.12 -2.92 -0.67
CA ASP A 69 6.71 -4.32 -0.52
C ASP A 69 5.41 -4.40 0.29
N TRP A 70 4.55 -5.38 -0.02
CA TRP A 70 3.26 -5.50 0.66
C TRP A 70 3.45 -5.79 2.15
N GLU A 71 4.46 -6.57 2.50
CA GLU A 71 4.86 -6.84 3.89
C GLU A 71 5.36 -5.58 4.59
N ALA A 72 6.09 -4.70 3.88
CA ALA A 72 6.58 -3.44 4.46
C ALA A 72 5.43 -2.46 4.71
N PHE A 73 4.49 -2.36 3.77
CA PHE A 73 3.26 -1.60 3.97
C PHE A 73 2.41 -2.19 5.12
N GLY A 74 2.26 -3.51 5.17
CA GLY A 74 1.56 -4.20 6.25
C GLY A 74 2.21 -3.94 7.62
N ALA A 75 3.54 -3.93 7.70
CA ALA A 75 4.26 -3.60 8.92
C ALA A 75 3.96 -2.18 9.41
N LEU A 76 3.79 -1.22 8.50
CA LEU A 76 3.36 0.14 8.83
C LEU A 76 1.92 0.19 9.37
N VAL A 77 0.99 -0.57 8.78
CA VAL A 77 -0.39 -0.70 9.28
C VAL A 77 -0.40 -1.29 10.69
N MET A 78 0.37 -2.36 10.92
CA MET A 78 0.52 -3.00 12.23
C MET A 78 1.13 -2.05 13.26
N LEU A 79 2.16 -1.30 12.88
CA LEU A 79 2.77 -0.27 13.71
C LEU A 79 1.73 0.78 14.15
N GLN A 80 0.94 1.27 13.21
CA GLN A 80 -0.12 2.24 13.49
C GLN A 80 -1.22 1.65 14.39
N ALA A 81 -1.58 0.39 14.23
CA ALA A 81 -2.52 -0.32 15.11
C ALA A 81 -1.96 -0.44 16.54
N CYS A 82 -0.71 -0.91 16.70
CA CYS A 82 -0.04 -1.02 18.00
C CYS A 82 0.05 0.33 18.72
N LEU A 83 0.45 1.39 18.01
CA LEU A 83 0.51 2.75 18.56
C LEU A 83 -0.86 3.24 19.03
N SER A 84 -1.90 3.07 18.21
CA SER A 84 -3.24 3.55 18.53
C SER A 84 -3.89 2.80 19.71
N LEU A 85 -3.52 1.54 19.92
CA LEU A 85 -4.00 0.71 21.02
C LEU A 85 -3.04 0.67 22.23
N ASN A 86 -1.92 1.40 22.16
CA ASN A 86 -0.85 1.38 23.16
C ASN A 86 -0.39 -0.04 23.51
N ARG A 87 -0.11 -0.84 22.48
CA ARG A 87 0.36 -2.23 22.58
C ARG A 87 1.81 -2.33 22.07
N PRO A 88 2.59 -3.30 22.56
CA PRO A 88 3.92 -3.55 22.02
C PRO A 88 3.83 -4.01 20.56
N LEU A 89 4.83 -3.65 19.75
CA LEU A 89 5.00 -4.17 18.40
C LEU A 89 5.49 -5.64 18.49
N PRO A 90 4.95 -6.57 17.70
CA PRO A 90 5.51 -7.92 17.62
C PRO A 90 6.93 -7.87 17.05
N GLU A 91 7.79 -8.77 17.54
CA GLU A 91 9.17 -8.87 17.06
C GLU A 91 9.26 -9.57 15.70
N TYR A 92 8.30 -10.47 15.40
CA TYR A 92 8.26 -11.26 14.18
C TYR A 92 6.83 -11.40 13.66
N VAL A 93 6.69 -11.55 12.35
CA VAL A 93 5.45 -11.92 11.65
C VAL A 93 5.68 -13.19 10.82
N GLU A 94 4.60 -13.89 10.48
CA GLU A 94 4.68 -15.11 9.65
C GLU A 94 5.03 -14.79 8.18
N SER A 95 5.41 -15.81 7.41
CA SER A 95 5.62 -15.66 5.97
C SER A 95 4.29 -15.46 5.24
N LYS A 96 4.26 -14.61 4.19
CA LYS A 96 3.04 -14.26 3.43
C LYS A 96 1.94 -13.66 4.31
N TRP A 97 2.36 -12.97 5.36
CA TRP A 97 1.50 -12.36 6.34
C TRP A 97 0.74 -11.16 5.77
N ASN A 98 -0.53 -11.05 6.12
CA ASN A 98 -1.37 -9.90 5.81
C ASN A 98 -1.71 -9.18 7.12
N ALA A 99 -1.31 -7.92 7.23
CA ALA A 99 -1.57 -7.10 8.41
C ALA A 99 -3.05 -7.00 8.76
N TYR A 100 -3.93 -6.95 7.75
CA TYR A 100 -5.37 -6.82 7.97
C TYR A 100 -6.00 -8.08 8.59
N ASP A 101 -5.30 -9.21 8.57
CA ASP A 101 -5.76 -10.43 9.23
C ASP A 101 -5.47 -10.47 10.73
N GLU A 102 -4.55 -9.63 11.21
CA GLU A 102 -4.13 -9.60 12.59
C GLU A 102 -5.25 -9.13 13.54
N PRO A 103 -5.46 -9.82 14.68
CA PRO A 103 -6.48 -9.44 15.66
C PRO A 103 -6.33 -8.00 16.16
N ILE A 104 -5.10 -7.53 16.34
CA ILE A 104 -4.83 -6.17 16.83
C ILE A 104 -5.16 -5.11 15.77
N VAL A 105 -4.92 -5.38 14.49
CA VAL A 105 -5.30 -4.47 13.40
C VAL A 105 -6.81 -4.43 13.29
N LYS A 106 -7.49 -5.59 13.29
CA LYS A 106 -8.95 -5.67 13.32
C LYS A 106 -9.56 -4.92 14.52
N GLU A 107 -8.97 -5.05 15.70
CA GLU A 107 -9.40 -4.29 16.89
C GLU A 107 -9.23 -2.79 16.65
N ALA A 108 -8.09 -2.33 16.15
CA ALA A 108 -7.82 -0.92 15.89
C ALA A 108 -8.80 -0.33 14.87
N MET A 109 -9.05 -1.04 13.76
CA MET A 109 -10.04 -0.66 12.75
C MET A 109 -11.45 -0.55 13.32
N SER A 110 -11.83 -1.47 14.23
CA SER A 110 -13.16 -1.45 14.88
C SER A 110 -13.41 -0.19 15.73
N LYS A 111 -12.34 0.48 16.19
CA LYS A 111 -12.44 1.74 16.94
C LYS A 111 -12.76 2.95 16.06
N LYS A 112 -12.80 2.78 14.73
CA LYS A 112 -13.09 3.84 13.75
C LYS A 112 -12.25 5.10 13.99
N ILE A 113 -10.97 4.88 14.27
CA ILE A 113 -9.99 5.96 14.38
C ILE A 113 -9.88 6.59 12.99
N ALA A 114 -9.99 7.92 12.91
CA ALA A 114 -9.79 8.66 11.66
C ALA A 114 -8.30 8.59 11.28
N ASN A 115 -7.91 7.46 10.69
CA ASN A 115 -6.58 7.16 10.22
C ASN A 115 -6.65 6.30 8.96
N SER A 116 -6.04 6.76 7.86
CA SER A 116 -6.16 6.14 6.54
C SER A 116 -5.56 4.73 6.48
N LEU A 117 -4.44 4.50 7.19
CA LEU A 117 -3.81 3.18 7.29
C LEU A 117 -4.71 2.13 7.96
N LEU A 118 -5.60 2.56 8.86
CA LEU A 118 -6.54 1.71 9.59
C LEU A 118 -7.96 1.74 9.00
N TYR A 119 -8.10 2.17 7.74
CA TYR A 119 -9.40 2.27 7.06
C TYR A 119 -9.47 1.46 5.77
N ASP A 120 -8.58 0.47 5.58
CA ASP A 120 -8.49 -0.34 4.36
C ASP A 120 -8.39 0.54 3.08
N THR A 121 -7.69 1.67 3.21
CA THR A 121 -7.52 2.63 2.12
C THR A 121 -6.52 2.06 1.13
N ALA A 122 -6.95 1.91 -0.12
CA ALA A 122 -6.08 1.47 -1.22
C ALA A 122 -5.59 2.64 -2.08
N LEU A 123 -6.22 3.82 -1.97
CA LEU A 123 -5.96 4.96 -2.83
C LEU A 123 -5.90 6.27 -2.02
N TRP A 124 -4.80 7.01 -2.19
CA TRP A 124 -4.60 8.34 -1.62
C TRP A 124 -4.52 9.38 -2.74
N LEU A 125 -5.46 10.32 -2.76
CA LEU A 125 -5.60 11.32 -3.81
C LEU A 125 -4.86 12.62 -3.49
N PRO A 126 -4.40 13.37 -4.50
CA PRO A 126 -3.71 14.65 -4.34
C PRO A 126 -4.68 15.80 -3.99
N ILE A 127 -5.47 15.61 -2.93
CA ILE A 127 -6.44 16.58 -2.43
C ILE A 127 -5.86 17.19 -1.15
N PRO A 128 -5.89 18.54 -0.99
CA PRO A 128 -5.18 19.21 0.09
C PRO A 128 -5.80 18.98 1.48
N ASP A 129 -7.06 18.57 1.55
CA ASP A 129 -7.80 18.35 2.80
C ASP A 129 -7.55 16.97 3.42
N ASP A 130 -7.74 16.85 4.74
CA ASP A 130 -7.55 15.60 5.47
C ASP A 130 -8.84 14.79 5.55
N ILE A 131 -9.11 13.96 4.54
CA ILE A 131 -10.40 13.29 4.36
C ILE A 131 -10.23 11.77 4.23
N ILE A 132 -11.21 11.04 4.77
CA ILE A 132 -11.44 9.62 4.46
C ILE A 132 -12.90 9.49 4.03
N PHE A 133 -13.15 8.85 2.90
CA PHE A 133 -14.48 8.62 2.37
C PHE A 133 -14.56 7.29 1.62
N VAL A 134 -15.77 6.85 1.31
CA VAL A 134 -16.02 5.64 0.53
C VAL A 134 -16.63 6.06 -0.79
N ALA A 135 -16.03 5.61 -1.89
CA ALA A 135 -16.50 5.88 -3.24
C ALA A 135 -16.19 4.71 -4.17
N GLU A 136 -16.81 4.74 -5.35
CA GLU A 136 -16.49 3.85 -6.45
C GLU A 136 -15.11 4.21 -7.02
N TYR A 137 -14.26 3.23 -7.30
CA TYR A 137 -13.00 3.39 -8.04
C TYR A 137 -13.27 3.48 -9.55
N PRO A 138 -12.28 3.89 -10.37
CA PRO A 138 -12.46 3.98 -11.82
C PRO A 138 -12.93 2.67 -12.48
N ALA A 139 -12.60 1.51 -11.88
CA ALA A 139 -12.99 0.19 -12.35
C ALA A 139 -14.36 -0.30 -11.84
N GLY A 140 -15.10 0.52 -11.09
CA GLY A 140 -16.46 0.22 -10.63
C GLY A 140 -16.59 -0.47 -9.27
N THR A 141 -15.47 -0.87 -8.65
CA THR A 141 -15.46 -1.44 -7.30
C THR A 141 -15.52 -0.32 -6.25
N VAL A 142 -16.24 -0.53 -5.15
CA VAL A 142 -16.34 0.45 -4.06
C VAL A 142 -15.28 0.17 -3.00
N GLY A 143 -14.61 1.22 -2.52
CA GLY A 143 -13.63 1.10 -1.44
C GLY A 143 -13.31 2.43 -0.75
N ALA A 144 -12.46 2.36 0.27
CA ALA A 144 -12.03 3.53 1.02
C ALA A 144 -10.96 4.31 0.25
N ILE A 145 -11.18 5.62 0.18
CA ILE A 145 -10.26 6.60 -0.41
C ILE A 145 -9.87 7.60 0.66
N SER A 146 -8.60 7.99 0.66
CA SER A 146 -8.12 9.08 1.50
C SER A 146 -7.26 10.05 0.69
N THR A 147 -6.59 10.98 1.37
CA THR A 147 -5.83 12.06 0.75
C THR A 147 -4.35 11.95 1.11
N LEU A 148 -3.49 12.40 0.20
CA LEU A 148 -2.04 12.44 0.45
C LEU A 148 -1.69 13.35 1.63
N SER A 149 -2.44 14.44 1.83
CA SER A 149 -2.29 15.30 3.01
C SER A 149 -2.49 14.53 4.32
N LEU A 150 -3.55 13.72 4.40
CA LEU A 150 -3.83 12.94 5.60
C LEU A 150 -2.74 11.90 5.85
N LEU A 151 -2.37 11.13 4.81
CA LEU A 151 -1.32 10.12 4.92
C LEU A 151 0.00 10.74 5.37
N LYS A 152 0.40 11.88 4.78
CA LYS A 152 1.61 12.60 5.18
C LYS A 152 1.58 12.96 6.66
N ARG A 153 0.47 13.53 7.14
CA ARG A 153 0.31 13.89 8.56
C ARG A 153 0.42 12.68 9.49
N GLU A 154 -0.12 11.53 9.07
CA GLU A 154 -0.04 10.27 9.82
C GLU A 154 1.39 9.76 9.90
N LEU A 155 2.10 9.73 8.78
CA LEU A 155 3.51 9.33 8.72
C LEU A 155 4.40 10.25 9.55
N GLU A 156 4.19 11.57 9.48
CA GLU A 156 4.90 12.54 10.32
C GLU A 156 4.61 12.31 11.81
N ASN A 157 3.39 11.91 12.16
CA ASN A 157 3.03 11.59 13.54
C ASN A 157 3.73 10.34 14.05
N ILE A 158 3.81 9.29 13.23
CA ILE A 158 4.58 8.08 13.54
C ILE A 158 6.07 8.45 13.72
N ASN A 159 6.63 9.23 12.80
CA ASN A 159 8.02 9.68 12.89
C ASN A 159 8.29 10.47 14.17
N ARG A 160 7.43 11.43 14.54
CA ARG A 160 7.59 12.20 15.79
C ARG A 160 7.59 11.33 17.05
N GLN A 161 6.82 10.24 17.06
CA GLN A 161 6.71 9.34 18.21
C GLN A 161 7.88 8.38 18.32
N LEU A 162 8.37 7.87 17.18
CA LEU A 162 9.34 6.77 17.14
C LEU A 162 10.74 7.24 16.78
N TRP A 163 10.95 7.59 15.50
CA TRP A 163 12.30 7.78 14.95
C TRP A 163 12.83 9.19 15.18
N LYS A 164 11.97 10.20 15.19
CA LYS A 164 12.31 11.63 15.25
C LYS A 164 13.37 12.00 14.21
N ALA A 165 13.29 11.35 13.05
CA ALA A 165 14.24 11.50 11.96
C ALA A 165 13.94 12.79 11.18
N ASP A 166 15.00 13.46 10.74
CA ASP A 166 14.88 14.55 9.77
C ASP A 166 14.69 14.00 8.34
N GLU A 167 14.38 14.90 7.42
CA GLU A 167 14.13 14.54 6.01
C GLU A 167 15.35 13.88 5.36
N ALA A 168 16.56 14.37 5.62
CA ALA A 168 17.79 13.80 5.06
C ALA A 168 18.01 12.35 5.55
N THR A 169 17.71 12.08 6.81
CA THR A 169 17.77 10.74 7.41
C THR A 169 16.72 9.81 6.79
N ILE A 170 15.47 10.27 6.62
CA ILE A 170 14.41 9.48 5.98
C ILE A 170 14.80 9.13 4.54
N HIS A 171 15.32 10.09 3.76
CA HIS A 171 15.77 9.82 2.39
C HIS A 171 16.94 8.83 2.35
N SER A 172 17.80 8.82 3.37
CA SER A 172 18.92 7.86 3.45
C SER A 172 18.46 6.41 3.59
N TRP A 173 17.29 6.15 4.19
CA TRP A 173 16.77 4.78 4.40
C TRP A 173 16.51 4.02 3.10
N ARG A 174 16.30 4.72 1.98
CA ARG A 174 16.19 4.10 0.66
C ARG A 174 17.48 3.40 0.23
N ASN A 175 18.62 3.90 0.69
CA ASN A 175 19.94 3.36 0.37
C ASN A 175 20.42 2.33 1.41
N ASP A 176 19.65 2.18 2.49
CA ASP A 176 20.02 1.28 3.56
C ASP A 176 19.76 -0.16 3.15
N LYS A 177 20.85 -0.93 3.14
CA LYS A 177 20.89 -2.38 2.89
C LYS A 177 20.18 -3.20 4.00
N TYR A 178 19.36 -2.58 4.83
CA TYR A 178 18.84 -3.13 6.08
C TYR A 178 17.49 -3.85 5.96
N TYR A 179 16.85 -3.87 4.79
CA TYR A 179 15.85 -4.91 4.55
C TYR A 179 16.57 -6.25 4.34
N ILE A 180 16.92 -6.90 5.45
CA ILE A 180 17.12 -8.33 5.51
C ILE A 180 15.71 -8.88 5.78
N PRO A 181 15.04 -9.52 4.80
CA PRO A 181 13.75 -10.14 5.03
C PRO A 181 13.86 -10.97 6.30
N VAL A 182 12.88 -10.80 7.20
CA VAL A 182 12.83 -11.47 8.51
C VAL A 182 13.31 -12.90 8.32
N LYS A 183 14.35 -13.30 9.07
CA LYS A 183 14.84 -14.68 9.07
C LYS A 183 13.62 -15.56 9.31
N GLN A 184 13.22 -16.28 8.26
CA GLN A 184 12.00 -17.06 8.24
C GLN A 184 12.02 -17.99 9.44
N LYS A 185 10.96 -17.95 10.27
CA LYS A 185 10.76 -19.01 11.25
C LYS A 185 10.43 -20.26 10.42
N GLU A 186 11.32 -21.25 10.45
CA GLU A 186 11.00 -22.55 9.85
C GLU A 186 9.66 -23.01 10.46
N PRO A 187 8.69 -23.44 9.63
CA PRO A 187 7.44 -23.94 10.15
C PRO A 187 7.77 -25.09 11.10
N GLU A 188 7.30 -25.01 12.35
CA GLU A 188 7.39 -26.14 13.27
C GLU A 188 6.61 -27.28 12.63
N THR A 189 7.34 -28.26 12.07
CA THR A 189 6.73 -29.49 11.58
C THR A 189 5.98 -30.15 12.73
N PRO A 190 4.64 -30.27 12.66
CA PRO A 190 3.91 -31.03 13.64
C PRO A 190 4.17 -32.50 13.33
N PHE A 191 4.92 -33.15 14.23
CA PHE A 191 4.94 -34.60 14.45
C PHE A 191 5.16 -35.52 13.23
N GLY A 192 6.40 -36.01 13.12
CA GLY A 192 6.68 -37.46 13.00
C GLY A 192 6.33 -38.15 11.68
N ILE A 193 7.23 -38.11 10.70
CA ILE A 193 7.42 -39.22 9.76
C ILE A 193 8.93 -39.47 9.61
N HIS A 194 9.43 -40.53 10.25
CA HIS A 194 10.74 -41.09 9.91
C HIS A 194 10.66 -41.69 8.51
N PRO A 195 11.52 -41.29 7.55
CA PRO A 195 11.61 -42.01 6.28
C PRO A 195 12.28 -43.36 6.54
N GLN A 196 11.49 -44.44 6.44
CA GLN A 196 12.01 -45.79 6.31
C GLN A 196 12.78 -45.89 4.97
N VAL A 197 14.08 -46.16 5.08
CA VAL A 197 14.95 -46.51 3.96
C VAL A 197 14.45 -47.83 3.36
N ARG A 198 13.88 -47.78 2.15
CA ARG A 198 13.73 -48.98 1.32
C ARG A 198 15.08 -49.30 0.69
N GLN A 199 15.71 -50.37 1.15
CA GLN A 199 16.82 -51.00 0.45
C GLN A 199 16.29 -51.74 -0.78
N ASN A 200 16.91 -51.47 -1.93
CA ASN A 200 16.71 -52.21 -3.17
C ASN A 200 17.25 -53.64 -3.03
N ALA A 201 16.54 -54.60 -3.63
CA ALA A 201 17.06 -55.90 -4.04
C ALA A 201 16.94 -56.01 -5.56
#